data_AF-A0A4S8ZAN4-F1
#
_entry.id   AF-A0A4S8ZAN4-F1
#
_cell.length_a   1.000
_cell.length_b   1.000
_cell.length_c   1.000
_cell.angle_alpha   90.00
_cell.angle_beta   90.00
_cell.angle_gamma   90.00
#
_symmetry.space_group_name_H-M   'P 1'
#
loop_
_entity.id
_entity.type
_entity.pdbx_description
1 polymer ?
#
loop_
_entity_poly.entity_id
_entity_poly.type
_entity_poly.pdbx_seq_one_letter_code
_entity_poly.pdbx_strand_id
1 'polypeptide(L)'
;MTTTYSFTDVASPEISRLAELGDDSEEEPEDKENELSQIMSNVMQVDNENPLRRQFGQVDLTQRTDATRESSSPHHVFTFSSTTSSFNMSQNRDISQNGGAPNTNGVGPHPSYIQVARPYIFEQSIRNSLAALGATEHKEDSLRLQGVQYIDSVRKALQLPVRTFNTAVVYYHKFRLVHADTEYMFADAAAAALFCACKIEDTLKKSREVLCAAHNLKFPSSEHLSPDDPIFEQPSKTVVGLERLMLESAGFDFRSRHPQEVVIKVVKESGLPKDPLGRTAYDMSIDVYRTFAPLKQTTSTIAIACVELSARLLNMSTEFNMDAIVGPQGTSLEKWSTDRGMVMETLLDLLDLFTHHRHATIVGPQFSMDNYIALRILLNKEATASNIPRYCNWVEPANKSVLNGASNGGAKHSPVSPAIPGSNMSPNSPPAMGPTTATGARSRVGERGKDGTVRFMLSAERARGEKEIVAKFFAEDEWEEYEEEIDVPLGQ
;
A
#
# COMPACT_ATOMS: atom_id res chain seq x y z
N MET A 1 -37.90 -18.97 -23.92
CA MET A 1 -37.45 -17.98 -24.93
C MET A 1 -36.30 -17.23 -24.30
N THR A 2 -35.09 -17.59 -24.69
CA THR A 2 -33.82 -17.16 -24.09
C THR A 2 -33.09 -16.37 -25.15
N THR A 3 -32.77 -15.10 -24.89
CA THR A 3 -32.02 -14.25 -25.82
C THR A 3 -30.67 -13.94 -25.19
N THR A 4 -29.62 -14.47 -25.80
CA THR A 4 -28.20 -14.17 -25.58
C THR A 4 -27.85 -12.81 -26.18
N TYR A 5 -27.14 -11.96 -25.44
CA TYR A 5 -26.48 -10.76 -25.96
C TYR A 5 -24.97 -11.01 -26.00
N SER A 6 -24.40 -10.85 -27.19
CA SER A 6 -22.96 -10.89 -27.48
C SER A 6 -22.28 -9.60 -27.03
N PHE A 7 -21.11 -9.73 -26.41
CA PHE A 7 -20.28 -8.63 -25.92
C PHE A 7 -19.02 -8.55 -26.79
N THR A 8 -19.10 -7.79 -27.88
CA THR A 8 -17.94 -7.36 -28.68
C THR A 8 -18.19 -5.91 -29.08
N ASP A 9 -17.45 -5.00 -28.46
CA ASP A 9 -16.97 -3.73 -29.02
C ASP A 9 -16.64 -2.77 -27.87
N VAL A 10 -15.39 -2.79 -27.40
CA VAL A 10 -14.52 -1.62 -27.13
C VAL A 10 -13.11 -2.20 -26.91
N ALA A 11 -12.37 -2.41 -28.00
CA ALA A 11 -10.94 -2.72 -27.95
C ALA A 11 -10.15 -1.60 -28.65
N SER A 12 -8.99 -1.27 -28.09
CA SER A 12 -8.05 -0.28 -28.66
C SER A 12 -7.73 -0.60 -30.13
N PRO A 13 -7.47 0.39 -31.02
CA PRO A 13 -7.19 0.15 -32.45
C PRO A 13 -6.05 -0.84 -32.74
N GLU A 14 -5.16 -1.07 -31.78
CA GLU A 14 -4.06 -2.04 -31.87
C GLU A 14 -4.48 -3.51 -31.64
N ILE A 15 -5.63 -3.75 -31.00
CA ILE A 15 -6.16 -5.11 -30.78
C ILE A 15 -6.99 -5.58 -31.98
N SER A 16 -7.60 -4.67 -32.74
CA SER A 16 -8.36 -5.02 -33.95
C SER A 16 -7.46 -5.61 -35.05
N ARG A 17 -6.17 -5.24 -35.13
CA ARG A 17 -5.22 -5.85 -36.07
C ARG A 17 -4.78 -7.27 -35.71
N LEU A 18 -4.92 -7.68 -34.44
CA LEU A 18 -4.67 -9.06 -34.01
C LEU A 18 -5.87 -9.99 -34.33
N ALA A 19 -7.05 -9.43 -34.58
CA ALA A 19 -8.27 -10.18 -34.86
C ALA A 19 -8.52 -10.43 -36.36
N GLU A 20 -7.86 -9.68 -37.26
CA GLU A 20 -8.00 -9.85 -38.72
C GLU A 20 -7.01 -10.85 -39.35
N LEU A 21 -6.14 -11.49 -38.57
CA LEU A 21 -5.25 -12.57 -39.04
C LEU A 21 -5.84 -13.98 -38.85
N GLY A 22 -7.16 -14.06 -38.70
CA GLY A 22 -7.91 -15.27 -38.38
C GLY A 22 -8.70 -15.87 -39.54
N ASP A 23 -8.46 -15.48 -40.80
CA ASP A 23 -9.08 -16.15 -41.94
C ASP A 23 -8.17 -16.09 -43.19
N ASP A 24 -7.88 -17.27 -43.74
CA ASP A 24 -7.23 -17.59 -45.02
C ASP A 24 -5.84 -16.99 -45.34
N SER A 25 -4.78 -17.76 -45.03
CA SER A 25 -3.76 -18.27 -45.98
C SER A 25 -2.46 -18.73 -45.28
N GLU A 26 -1.83 -19.77 -45.84
CA GLU A 26 -0.59 -20.39 -45.38
C GLU A 26 0.61 -19.42 -45.53
N GLU A 27 1.10 -18.86 -44.42
CA GLU A 27 2.42 -18.19 -44.38
C GLU A 27 3.26 -18.72 -43.21
N GLU A 28 4.56 -18.92 -43.47
CA GLU A 28 5.52 -19.65 -42.64
C GLU A 28 5.83 -18.99 -41.28
N PRO A 29 6.21 -19.79 -40.26
CA PRO A 29 6.31 -19.34 -38.88
C PRO A 29 7.44 -18.33 -38.56
N GLU A 30 8.44 -18.16 -39.44
CA GLU A 30 9.55 -17.21 -39.21
C GLU A 30 9.12 -15.73 -39.33
N ASP A 31 8.10 -15.42 -40.12
CA ASP A 31 7.68 -14.02 -40.35
C ASP A 31 6.86 -13.44 -39.19
N LYS A 32 6.10 -14.28 -38.47
CA LYS A 32 5.34 -13.86 -37.27
C LYS A 32 6.23 -13.55 -36.06
N GLU A 33 7.37 -14.22 -35.96
CA GLU A 33 8.34 -13.98 -34.87
C GLU A 33 9.15 -12.70 -35.09
N ASN A 34 9.42 -12.35 -36.37
CA ASN A 34 10.00 -11.07 -36.75
C ASN A 34 9.03 -9.91 -36.52
N GLU A 35 7.73 -10.07 -36.82
CA GLU A 35 6.73 -9.01 -36.61
C GLU A 35 6.50 -8.70 -35.13
N LEU A 36 6.42 -9.73 -34.27
CA LEU A 36 6.36 -9.57 -32.81
C LEU A 36 7.63 -8.91 -32.24
N SER A 37 8.80 -9.24 -32.78
CA SER A 37 10.06 -8.61 -32.40
C SER A 37 10.13 -7.14 -32.82
N GLN A 38 9.57 -6.78 -33.97
CA GLN A 38 9.46 -5.40 -34.46
C GLN A 38 8.51 -4.57 -33.61
N ILE A 39 7.36 -5.12 -33.20
CA ILE A 39 6.39 -4.48 -32.30
C ILE A 39 7.01 -4.25 -30.92
N MET A 40 7.74 -5.24 -30.38
CA MET A 40 8.46 -5.10 -29.10
C MET A 40 9.62 -4.09 -29.18
N SER A 41 10.29 -3.97 -30.34
CA SER A 41 11.33 -2.95 -30.57
C SER A 41 10.74 -1.54 -30.60
N ASN A 42 9.58 -1.36 -31.24
CA ASN A 42 8.90 -0.06 -31.32
C ASN A 42 8.36 0.40 -29.94
N VAL A 43 7.86 -0.50 -29.11
CA VAL A 43 7.47 -0.19 -27.71
C VAL A 43 8.68 0.24 -26.87
N MET A 44 9.86 -0.35 -27.11
CA MET A 44 11.10 0.01 -26.44
C MET A 44 11.72 1.33 -26.95
N GLN A 45 11.40 1.76 -28.18
CA GLN A 45 11.91 3.03 -28.73
C GLN A 45 11.12 4.25 -28.23
N VAL A 46 9.81 4.13 -28.00
CA VAL A 46 8.99 5.25 -27.47
C VAL A 46 9.39 5.63 -26.03
N ASP A 47 9.92 4.69 -25.24
CA ASP A 47 10.45 4.96 -23.89
C ASP A 47 11.87 5.58 -23.88
N ASN A 48 12.58 5.56 -25.01
CA ASN A 48 13.98 5.97 -25.09
C ASN A 48 14.19 7.41 -25.58
N GLU A 49 13.12 8.11 -25.97
CA GLU A 49 13.17 9.50 -26.44
C GLU A 49 12.94 10.56 -25.34
N ASN A 50 12.97 10.19 -24.06
CA ASN A 50 12.92 11.18 -22.98
C ASN A 50 14.35 11.69 -22.63
N PRO A 51 14.74 12.93 -23.00
CA PRO A 51 16.13 13.40 -22.89
C PRO A 51 16.61 13.60 -21.44
N LEU A 52 15.71 13.53 -20.46
CA LEU A 52 15.99 13.82 -19.05
C LEU A 52 16.48 12.63 -18.22
N ARG A 53 16.53 11.41 -18.78
CA ARG A 53 16.97 10.21 -18.04
C ARG A 53 18.46 9.87 -18.18
N ARG A 54 19.20 10.55 -19.07
CA ARG A 54 20.64 10.32 -19.29
C ARG A 54 21.56 10.89 -18.20
N GLN A 55 21.02 11.59 -17.19
CA GLN A 55 21.85 12.29 -16.19
C GLN A 55 22.07 11.54 -14.88
N PHE A 56 21.48 10.35 -14.70
CA PHE A 56 21.75 9.51 -13.53
C PHE A 56 21.98 8.06 -13.95
N GLY A 57 23.17 7.81 -14.53
CA GLY A 57 23.66 6.49 -14.85
C GLY A 57 24.82 6.09 -13.94
N GLN A 58 24.68 4.92 -13.32
CA GLN A 58 25.74 3.95 -13.10
C GLN A 58 26.70 4.21 -11.92
N VAL A 59 26.47 3.52 -10.80
CA VAL A 59 27.51 3.26 -9.80
C VAL A 59 27.81 1.77 -9.84
N ASP A 60 28.96 1.46 -10.43
CA ASP A 60 29.56 0.14 -10.51
C ASP A 60 30.21 -0.19 -9.16
N LEU A 61 29.91 -1.37 -8.60
CA LEU A 61 30.36 -1.77 -7.27
C LEU A 61 31.43 -2.86 -7.40
N THR A 62 32.68 -2.46 -7.63
CA THR A 62 33.83 -3.36 -7.41
C THR A 62 35.03 -2.63 -6.79
N GLN A 63 35.59 -3.30 -5.78
CA GLN A 63 36.93 -3.18 -5.17
C GLN A 63 37.14 -2.26 -3.95
N ARG A 64 37.42 -2.94 -2.82
CA ARG A 64 38.12 -2.45 -1.62
C ARG A 64 39.62 -2.27 -1.91
N THR A 65 40.27 -1.26 -1.34
CA THR A 65 41.33 -1.38 -0.30
C THR A 65 41.91 -0.02 0.11
N ASP A 66 42.10 0.12 1.43
CA ASP A 66 42.93 1.03 2.26
C ASP A 66 43.59 2.29 1.67
N ALA A 67 43.34 3.45 2.32
CA ALA A 67 44.36 4.21 3.06
C ALA A 67 43.81 5.54 3.63
N THR A 68 44.35 5.92 4.78
CA THR A 68 44.11 7.09 5.63
C THR A 68 44.48 8.44 5.01
N ARG A 69 43.66 9.49 5.18
CA ARG A 69 44.07 10.82 5.70
C ARG A 69 42.95 11.87 5.77
N GLU A 70 43.20 12.84 6.64
CA GLU A 70 42.37 13.90 7.18
C GLU A 70 41.91 15.01 6.20
N SER A 71 40.85 15.69 6.65
CA SER A 71 40.63 17.15 6.63
C SER A 71 39.73 17.81 5.57
N SER A 72 38.83 18.65 6.13
CA SER A 72 38.23 19.89 5.61
C SER A 72 37.14 19.85 4.54
N SER A 73 35.93 20.26 4.96
CA SER A 73 34.82 20.77 4.13
C SER A 73 35.19 22.06 3.38
N PRO A 74 34.41 22.44 2.34
CA PRO A 74 33.46 23.52 2.58
C PRO A 74 32.09 23.35 1.90
N HIS A 75 31.12 24.07 2.49
CA HIS A 75 29.73 24.23 2.09
C HIS A 75 29.55 24.87 0.70
N HIS A 76 28.57 24.38 -0.08
CA HIS A 76 27.94 25.14 -1.15
C HIS A 76 26.42 25.13 -0.96
N VAL A 77 25.89 26.28 -0.55
CA VAL A 77 24.46 26.62 -0.55
C VAL A 77 24.15 27.30 -1.88
N PHE A 78 23.25 26.73 -2.68
CA PHE A 78 22.72 27.39 -3.87
C PHE A 78 21.42 28.14 -3.51
N THR A 79 21.50 29.47 -3.52
CA THR A 79 20.35 30.39 -3.45
C THR A 79 19.84 30.67 -4.86
N PHE A 80 18.57 30.39 -5.13
CA PHE A 80 17.87 30.93 -6.31
C PHE A 80 17.20 32.26 -5.95
N SER A 81 17.53 33.30 -6.71
CA SER A 81 16.90 34.61 -6.67
C SER A 81 15.72 34.62 -7.66
N SER A 82 14.53 34.96 -7.16
CA SER A 82 13.37 35.30 -8.00
C SER A 82 12.85 36.66 -7.55
N THR A 83 12.87 37.60 -8.49
CA THR A 83 12.41 39.00 -8.43
C THR A 83 10.97 39.16 -7.94
N THR A 84 10.78 39.98 -6.91
CA THR A 84 9.47 40.42 -6.42
C THR A 84 9.16 41.82 -6.95
N SER A 85 8.05 41.97 -7.67
CA SER A 85 7.40 43.26 -7.94
C SER A 85 6.59 43.70 -6.71
N SER A 86 6.88 44.92 -6.24
CA SER A 86 6.30 45.54 -5.04
C SER A 86 4.86 46.02 -5.26
N PHE A 87 3.96 45.79 -4.30
CA PHE A 87 2.81 46.67 -4.03
C PHE A 87 2.41 46.61 -2.55
N ASN A 88 1.82 47.71 -2.10
CA ASN A 88 1.88 48.30 -0.77
C ASN A 88 1.24 47.53 0.40
N MET A 89 1.89 47.75 1.55
CA MET A 89 1.57 47.32 2.91
C MET A 89 0.52 48.26 3.52
N SER A 90 -0.58 47.71 4.03
CA SER A 90 -1.46 48.41 4.98
C SER A 90 -2.27 47.42 5.82
N GLN A 91 -2.15 47.63 7.13
CA GLN A 91 -2.98 47.15 8.24
C GLN A 91 -2.81 45.69 8.69
N ASN A 92 -1.93 45.55 9.68
CA ASN A 92 -1.98 44.55 10.76
C ASN A 92 -3.42 44.31 11.24
N ARG A 93 -3.84 43.05 11.21
CA ARG A 93 -4.76 42.47 12.19
C ARG A 93 -4.11 41.19 12.70
N ASP A 94 -3.84 41.21 14.00
CA ASP A 94 -3.29 40.11 14.77
C ASP A 94 -4.08 38.81 14.55
N ILE A 95 -3.39 37.78 14.09
CA ILE A 95 -3.87 36.40 14.15
C ILE A 95 -3.39 35.82 15.48
N SER A 96 -4.38 35.51 16.32
CA SER A 96 -4.27 34.86 17.62
C SER A 96 -3.31 33.67 17.62
N GLN A 97 -2.24 33.79 18.41
CA GLN A 97 -1.44 32.67 18.92
C GLN A 97 -2.31 31.83 19.86
N ASN A 98 -2.95 30.79 19.34
CA ASN A 98 -3.45 29.68 20.17
C ASN A 98 -2.66 28.42 19.84
N GLY A 99 -1.50 28.33 20.46
CA GLY A 99 -0.65 27.15 20.57
C GLY A 99 0.24 27.38 21.79
N GLY A 100 -0.26 27.01 22.97
CA GLY A 100 0.48 27.18 24.22
C GLY A 100 1.81 26.43 24.15
N ALA A 101 2.92 27.16 24.33
CA ALA A 101 4.24 26.58 24.44
C ALA A 101 4.30 25.69 25.70
N PRO A 102 4.79 24.43 25.63
CA PRO A 102 5.19 23.72 26.83
C PRO A 102 6.43 24.40 27.42
N ASN A 103 6.50 24.48 28.75
CA ASN A 103 7.55 25.15 29.54
C ASN A 103 8.96 25.04 28.92
N THR A 104 9.51 26.19 28.54
CA THR A 104 10.86 26.36 28.01
C THR A 104 11.89 26.32 29.14
N ASN A 105 12.29 25.13 29.58
CA ASN A 105 13.51 24.96 30.37
C ASN A 105 14.62 24.20 29.64
N GLY A 106 14.40 23.74 28.40
CA GLY A 106 15.44 23.10 27.58
C GLY A 106 15.93 24.03 26.46
N VAL A 107 17.21 24.43 26.49
CA VAL A 107 17.87 25.06 25.33
C VAL A 107 18.19 23.95 24.34
N GLY A 108 17.27 23.64 23.41
CA GLY A 108 17.46 22.58 22.42
C GLY A 108 16.44 22.62 21.27
N PRO A 109 16.68 21.87 20.18
CA PRO A 109 15.73 21.76 19.07
C PRO A 109 14.37 21.23 19.55
N HIS A 110 13.28 21.85 19.12
CA HIS A 110 11.92 21.47 19.53
C HIS A 110 11.68 19.96 19.33
N PRO A 111 11.09 19.24 20.31
CA PRO A 111 10.78 17.82 20.17
C PRO A 111 9.58 17.64 19.23
N SER A 112 9.81 17.80 17.92
CA SER A 112 8.81 17.54 16.88
C SER A 112 8.48 16.04 16.81
N TYR A 113 7.24 15.69 16.49
CA TYR A 113 6.85 14.30 16.29
C TYR A 113 7.32 13.81 14.92
N ILE A 114 8.29 12.89 14.88
CA ILE A 114 8.81 12.33 13.63
C ILE A 114 8.08 11.04 13.28
N GLN A 115 7.37 11.05 12.16
CA GLN A 115 6.77 9.86 11.57
C GLN A 115 7.67 9.33 10.45
N VAL A 116 8.27 8.16 10.68
CA VAL A 116 9.03 7.46 9.64
C VAL A 116 8.06 6.76 8.68
N ALA A 117 8.32 6.88 7.37
CA ALA A 117 7.58 6.17 6.35
C ALA A 117 7.67 4.64 6.57
N ARG A 118 6.51 4.00 6.65
CA ARG A 118 6.38 2.54 6.78
C ARG A 118 5.82 1.99 5.46
N PRO A 119 6.68 1.59 4.51
CA PRO A 119 6.23 1.06 3.24
C PRO A 119 5.48 -0.27 3.43
N TYR A 120 5.87 -1.05 4.44
CA TYR A 120 5.27 -2.34 4.78
C TYR A 120 4.66 -2.34 6.19
N ILE A 121 3.57 -3.09 6.37
CA ILE A 121 2.79 -3.21 7.58
C ILE A 121 2.52 -4.70 7.82
N PHE A 122 2.85 -5.22 9.01
CA PHE A 122 2.52 -6.60 9.35
C PHE A 122 1.01 -6.81 9.47
N GLU A 123 0.54 -8.02 9.14
CA GLU A 123 -0.87 -8.43 9.25
C GLU A 123 -1.48 -8.05 10.61
N GLN A 124 -0.77 -8.33 11.71
CA GLN A 124 -1.21 -7.97 13.05
C GLN A 124 -1.49 -6.47 13.22
N SER A 125 -0.63 -5.63 12.64
CA SER A 125 -0.81 -4.17 12.68
C SER A 125 -2.02 -3.71 11.88
N ILE A 126 -2.32 -4.38 10.76
CA ILE A 126 -3.53 -4.13 9.95
C ILE A 126 -4.76 -4.45 10.79
N ARG A 127 -4.82 -5.66 11.38
CA ARG A 127 -5.93 -6.10 12.24
C ARG A 127 -6.15 -5.19 13.44
N ASN A 128 -5.08 -4.80 14.12
CA ASN A 128 -5.16 -3.89 15.26
C ASN A 128 -5.67 -2.51 14.86
N SER A 129 -5.24 -1.99 13.69
CA SER A 129 -5.76 -0.73 13.14
C SER A 129 -7.26 -0.81 12.85
N LEU A 130 -7.72 -1.88 12.18
CA LEU A 130 -9.13 -2.07 11.86
C LEU A 130 -10.00 -2.24 13.12
N ALA A 131 -9.53 -3.00 14.09
CA ALA A 131 -10.19 -3.17 15.39
C ALA A 131 -10.31 -1.84 16.15
N ALA A 132 -9.27 -1.00 16.13
CA ALA A 132 -9.30 0.31 16.76
C ALA A 132 -10.29 1.31 16.10
N LEU A 133 -10.61 1.09 14.82
CA LEU A 133 -11.64 1.84 14.09
C LEU A 133 -13.06 1.28 14.30
N GLY A 134 -13.20 0.17 15.03
CA GLY A 134 -14.48 -0.52 15.22
C GLY A 134 -15.02 -1.19 13.94
N ALA A 135 -14.16 -1.42 12.95
CA ALA A 135 -14.54 -2.11 11.72
C ALA A 135 -14.55 -3.62 11.95
N THR A 136 -15.69 -4.26 11.66
CA THR A 136 -15.74 -5.73 11.57
C THR A 136 -15.07 -6.18 10.28
N GLU A 137 -14.44 -7.36 10.28
CA GLU A 137 -13.75 -7.93 9.12
C GLU A 137 -14.62 -7.94 7.86
N HIS A 138 -15.84 -8.48 7.95
CA HIS A 138 -16.78 -8.53 6.82
C HIS A 138 -17.17 -7.15 6.26
N LYS A 139 -17.35 -6.16 7.14
CA LYS A 139 -17.72 -4.80 6.72
C LYS A 139 -16.53 -4.11 6.05
N GLU A 140 -15.34 -4.30 6.62
CA GLU A 140 -14.08 -3.81 6.04
C GLU A 140 -13.87 -4.39 4.65
N ASP A 141 -13.95 -5.72 4.50
CA ASP A 141 -13.74 -6.41 3.22
C ASP A 141 -14.70 -5.88 2.15
N SER A 142 -15.98 -5.72 2.48
CA SER A 142 -16.99 -5.18 1.56
C SER A 142 -16.63 -3.78 1.07
N LEU A 143 -16.34 -2.85 2.00
CA LEU A 143 -15.99 -1.46 1.65
C LEU A 143 -14.66 -1.37 0.90
N ARG A 144 -13.68 -2.19 1.30
CA ARG A 144 -12.36 -2.25 0.66
C ARG A 144 -12.49 -2.73 -0.78
N LEU A 145 -13.18 -3.84 -1.01
CA LEU A 145 -13.38 -4.38 -2.35
C LEU A 145 -14.25 -3.47 -3.23
N GLN A 146 -15.27 -2.82 -2.68
CA GLN A 146 -16.06 -1.81 -3.40
C GLN A 146 -15.21 -0.61 -3.83
N GLY A 147 -14.33 -0.12 -2.95
CA GLY A 147 -13.41 0.97 -3.28
C GLY A 147 -12.38 0.57 -4.34
N VAL A 148 -11.77 -0.62 -4.23
CA VAL A 148 -10.85 -1.12 -5.25
C VAL A 148 -11.57 -1.31 -6.59
N GLN A 149 -12.80 -1.82 -6.58
CA GLN A 149 -13.62 -1.94 -7.79
C GLN A 149 -13.95 -0.58 -8.41
N TYR A 150 -14.28 0.43 -7.59
CA TYR A 150 -14.49 1.80 -8.06
C TYR A 150 -13.22 2.32 -8.77
N ILE A 151 -12.05 2.18 -8.14
CA ILE A 151 -10.78 2.63 -8.72
C ILE A 151 -10.53 1.92 -10.06
N ASP A 152 -10.73 0.60 -10.12
CA ASP A 152 -10.50 -0.21 -11.32
C ASP A 152 -11.45 0.16 -12.48
N SER A 153 -12.73 0.41 -12.19
CA SER A 153 -13.69 0.82 -13.21
C SER A 153 -13.39 2.23 -13.72
N VAL A 154 -13.16 3.18 -12.81
CA VAL A 154 -12.92 4.60 -13.17
C VAL A 154 -11.61 4.78 -13.92
N ARG A 155 -10.54 4.09 -13.50
CA ARG A 155 -9.26 4.15 -14.23
C ARG A 155 -9.40 3.65 -15.66
N LYS A 156 -10.22 2.61 -15.90
CA LYS A 156 -10.42 2.02 -17.23
C LYS A 156 -11.18 2.98 -18.12
N ALA A 157 -12.24 3.61 -17.59
CA ALA A 157 -12.96 4.67 -18.28
C ALA A 157 -12.07 5.87 -18.65
N LEU A 158 -11.12 6.21 -17.78
CA LEU A 158 -10.14 7.29 -18.01
C LEU A 158 -8.88 6.84 -18.77
N GLN A 159 -8.78 5.57 -19.16
CA GLN A 159 -7.63 4.98 -19.84
C GLN A 159 -6.30 5.15 -19.07
N LEU A 160 -6.34 5.08 -17.75
CA LEU A 160 -5.16 5.20 -16.90
C LEU A 160 -4.42 3.85 -16.79
N PRO A 161 -3.07 3.87 -16.76
CA PRO A 161 -2.26 2.65 -16.71
C PRO A 161 -2.36 1.93 -15.37
N VAL A 162 -1.96 0.65 -15.34
CA VAL A 162 -1.99 -0.21 -14.13
C VAL A 162 -1.10 0.34 -13.01
N ARG A 163 -0.01 1.06 -13.30
CA ARG A 163 0.80 1.71 -12.26
C ARG A 163 -0.01 2.74 -11.44
N THR A 164 -0.91 3.47 -12.09
CA THR A 164 -1.83 4.42 -11.42
C THR A 164 -2.86 3.69 -10.57
N PHE A 165 -3.37 2.54 -11.04
CA PHE A 165 -4.24 1.65 -10.24
C PHE A 165 -3.56 1.21 -8.95
N ASN A 166 -2.36 0.65 -9.07
CA ASN A 166 -1.61 0.09 -7.96
C ASN A 166 -1.38 1.13 -6.85
N THR A 167 -0.93 2.33 -7.25
CA THR A 167 -0.69 3.44 -6.32
C THR A 167 -1.98 3.91 -5.66
N ALA A 168 -3.06 4.06 -6.43
CA ALA A 168 -4.37 4.43 -5.89
C ALA A 168 -4.89 3.42 -4.86
N VAL A 169 -4.75 2.12 -5.14
CA VAL A 169 -5.21 1.07 -4.23
C VAL A 169 -4.39 1.03 -2.94
N VAL A 170 -3.06 1.17 -3.02
CA VAL A 170 -2.21 1.26 -1.81
C VAL A 170 -2.60 2.46 -0.95
N TYR A 171 -2.88 3.60 -1.57
CA TYR A 171 -3.29 4.82 -0.88
C TYR A 171 -4.67 4.63 -0.22
N TYR A 172 -5.61 4.05 -0.95
CA TYR A 172 -6.93 3.72 -0.44
C TYR A 172 -6.88 2.75 0.75
N HIS A 173 -6.10 1.66 0.67
CA HIS A 173 -5.91 0.74 1.78
C HIS A 173 -5.33 1.45 3.01
N LYS A 174 -4.27 2.24 2.84
CA LYS A 174 -3.67 3.00 3.96
C LYS A 174 -4.66 3.99 4.59
N PHE A 175 -5.45 4.68 3.78
CA PHE A 175 -6.50 5.59 4.26
C PHE A 175 -7.53 4.84 5.13
N ARG A 176 -7.99 3.68 4.67
CA ARG A 176 -8.95 2.82 5.40
C ARG A 176 -8.40 2.27 6.72
N LEU A 177 -7.09 2.15 6.88
CA LEU A 177 -6.44 1.73 8.13
C LEU A 177 -6.30 2.84 9.18
N VAL A 178 -6.68 4.08 8.82
CA VAL A 178 -6.54 5.26 9.67
C VAL A 178 -7.86 5.99 9.88
N HIS A 179 -8.74 5.98 8.90
CA HIS A 179 -9.99 6.72 8.89
C HIS A 179 -11.20 5.78 8.88
N ALA A 180 -12.14 6.00 9.79
CA ALA A 180 -13.32 5.17 9.91
C ALA A 180 -14.29 5.37 8.74
N ASP A 181 -15.10 4.36 8.41
CA ASP A 181 -16.10 4.47 7.34
C ASP A 181 -17.26 5.42 7.68
N THR A 182 -17.47 5.70 8.97
CA THR A 182 -18.43 6.68 9.45
C THR A 182 -17.97 8.12 9.20
N GLU A 183 -16.67 8.34 8.98
CA GLU A 183 -16.09 9.66 8.72
C GLU A 183 -16.07 9.98 7.23
N TYR A 184 -15.71 9.01 6.39
CA TYR A 184 -15.56 9.20 4.95
C TYR A 184 -16.13 8.04 4.15
N MET A 185 -16.97 8.39 3.17
CA MET A 185 -17.56 7.43 2.25
C MET A 185 -16.49 6.75 1.40
N PHE A 186 -16.64 5.44 1.15
CA PHE A 186 -15.66 4.67 0.37
C PHE A 186 -15.46 5.24 -1.04
N ALA A 187 -16.52 5.78 -1.66
CA ALA A 187 -16.46 6.33 -3.01
C ALA A 187 -15.63 7.62 -3.07
N ASP A 188 -15.80 8.53 -2.10
CA ASP A 188 -15.02 9.77 -2.01
C ASP A 188 -13.55 9.47 -1.70
N ALA A 189 -13.30 8.54 -0.78
CA ALA A 189 -11.94 8.09 -0.46
C ALA A 189 -11.26 7.41 -1.66
N ALA A 190 -11.98 6.57 -2.41
CA ALA A 190 -11.47 5.92 -3.61
C ALA A 190 -11.19 6.92 -4.75
N ALA A 191 -12.08 7.90 -4.95
CA ALA A 191 -11.88 8.99 -5.92
C ALA A 191 -10.67 9.86 -5.54
N ALA A 192 -10.53 10.21 -4.26
CA ALA A 192 -9.37 10.94 -3.75
C ALA A 192 -8.07 10.15 -3.90
N ALA A 193 -8.09 8.84 -3.65
CA ALA A 193 -6.92 7.98 -3.83
C ALA A 193 -6.48 7.93 -5.30
N LEU A 194 -7.43 7.77 -6.23
CA LEU A 194 -7.14 7.80 -7.66
C LEU A 194 -6.65 9.17 -8.14
N PHE A 195 -7.28 10.26 -7.67
CA PHE A 195 -6.86 11.63 -7.96
C PHE A 195 -5.43 11.90 -7.49
N CYS A 196 -5.07 11.48 -6.26
CA CYS A 196 -3.70 11.59 -5.75
C CYS A 196 -2.72 10.75 -6.59
N ALA A 197 -3.07 9.50 -6.89
CA ALA A 197 -2.23 8.61 -7.69
C ALA A 197 -1.93 9.15 -9.09
N CYS A 198 -2.90 9.84 -9.73
CA CYS A 198 -2.68 10.49 -11.02
C CYS A 198 -1.56 11.54 -10.97
N LYS A 199 -1.39 12.24 -9.82
CA LYS A 199 -0.31 13.21 -9.63
C LYS A 199 1.04 12.54 -9.38
N ILE A 200 1.04 11.43 -8.64
CA ILE A 200 2.27 10.71 -8.30
C ILE A 200 2.84 9.93 -9.50
N GLU A 201 1.99 9.45 -10.38
CA GLU A 201 2.35 8.58 -11.51
C GLU A 201 2.44 9.32 -12.86
N ASP A 202 2.38 10.66 -12.84
CA ASP A 202 2.39 11.55 -14.00
C ASP A 202 1.29 11.23 -15.03
N THR A 203 0.08 10.90 -14.55
CA THR A 203 -1.11 10.61 -15.36
C THR A 203 -2.25 11.56 -15.03
N LEU A 204 -1.90 12.85 -14.89
CA LEU A 204 -2.73 13.92 -14.34
C LEU A 204 -4.17 13.94 -14.91
N LYS A 205 -5.13 13.96 -13.98
CA LYS A 205 -6.56 14.18 -14.23
C LYS A 205 -7.11 15.18 -13.24
N LYS A 206 -8.07 16.01 -13.66
CA LYS A 206 -8.84 16.86 -12.76
C LYS A 206 -9.77 15.99 -11.91
N SER A 207 -10.01 16.39 -10.67
CA SER A 207 -10.96 15.71 -9.77
C SER A 207 -12.36 15.56 -10.38
N ARG A 208 -12.83 16.57 -11.13
CA ARG A 208 -14.11 16.50 -11.86
C ARG A 208 -14.13 15.45 -12.96
N GLU A 209 -13.01 15.21 -13.66
CA GLU A 209 -12.93 14.14 -14.67
C GLU A 209 -13.06 12.76 -14.02
N VAL A 210 -12.43 12.57 -12.85
CA VAL A 210 -12.54 11.33 -12.05
C VAL A 210 -13.99 11.08 -11.65
N LEU A 211 -14.67 12.09 -11.14
CA LEU A 211 -16.07 12.01 -10.70
C LEU A 211 -17.03 11.81 -11.88
N CYS A 212 -16.79 12.51 -12.98
CA CYS A 212 -17.59 12.40 -14.19
C CYS A 212 -17.48 11.01 -14.82
N ALA A 213 -16.27 10.44 -14.91
CA ALA A 213 -16.08 9.06 -15.37
C ALA A 213 -16.82 8.06 -14.47
N ALA A 214 -16.74 8.23 -13.14
CA ALA A 214 -17.46 7.38 -12.19
C ALA A 214 -18.99 7.50 -12.30
N HIS A 215 -19.49 8.69 -12.61
CA HIS A 215 -20.91 8.94 -12.85
C HIS A 215 -21.36 8.27 -14.16
N ASN A 216 -20.68 8.56 -15.27
CA ASN A 216 -21.05 8.08 -16.60
C ASN A 216 -21.00 6.56 -16.72
N LEU A 217 -20.19 5.86 -15.92
CA LEU A 217 -20.19 4.40 -15.82
C LEU A 217 -21.53 3.79 -15.35
N LYS A 218 -22.40 4.59 -14.73
CA LYS A 218 -23.71 4.13 -14.21
C LYS A 218 -24.85 4.33 -15.20
N PHE A 219 -24.62 5.07 -16.28
CA PHE A 219 -25.65 5.53 -17.21
C PHE A 219 -25.32 5.16 -18.66
N PRO A 220 -26.33 4.99 -19.53
CA PRO A 220 -26.10 4.81 -20.95
C PRO A 220 -25.42 6.04 -21.55
N SER A 221 -24.69 5.86 -22.66
CA SER A 221 -23.92 6.93 -23.32
C SER A 221 -24.73 8.17 -23.70
N SER A 222 -26.05 8.02 -23.91
CA SER A 222 -26.97 9.13 -24.19
C SER A 222 -27.19 10.08 -23.01
N GLU A 223 -26.89 9.64 -21.79
CA GLU A 223 -27.07 10.40 -20.53
C GLU A 223 -25.73 10.81 -19.90
N HIS A 224 -24.63 10.66 -20.64
CA HIS A 224 -23.31 11.03 -20.15
C HIS A 224 -23.21 12.54 -19.97
N LEU A 225 -22.68 12.94 -18.81
CA LEU A 225 -22.42 14.33 -18.49
C LEU A 225 -21.00 14.72 -18.88
N SER A 226 -20.78 16.02 -19.06
CA SER A 226 -19.44 16.61 -19.22
C SER A 226 -18.79 16.84 -17.84
N PRO A 227 -17.45 16.73 -17.70
CA PRO A 227 -16.75 17.09 -16.47
C PRO A 227 -17.00 18.54 -15.98
N ASP A 228 -17.45 19.44 -16.86
CA ASP A 228 -17.78 20.83 -16.50
C ASP A 228 -19.17 21.00 -15.89
N ASP A 229 -19.97 19.92 -15.83
CA ASP A 229 -21.31 19.97 -15.23
C ASP A 229 -21.25 20.39 -13.73
N PRO A 230 -22.08 21.37 -13.31
CA PRO A 230 -22.11 21.86 -11.93
C PRO A 230 -22.32 20.77 -10.87
N ILE A 231 -22.95 19.63 -11.21
CA ILE A 231 -23.15 18.51 -10.28
C ILE A 231 -21.83 18.00 -9.69
N PHE A 232 -20.72 18.15 -10.41
CA PHE A 232 -19.39 17.69 -9.98
C PHE A 232 -18.63 18.72 -9.14
N GLU A 233 -19.14 19.96 -8.98
CA GLU A 233 -18.41 21.00 -8.27
C GLU A 233 -18.22 20.68 -6.79
N GLN A 234 -19.30 20.37 -6.07
CA GLN A 234 -19.21 20.10 -4.64
C GLN A 234 -18.48 18.79 -4.34
N PRO A 235 -18.76 17.66 -5.01
CA PRO A 235 -17.99 16.44 -4.83
C PRO A 235 -16.50 16.62 -5.17
N SER A 236 -16.17 17.45 -6.17
CA SER A 236 -14.78 17.79 -6.49
C SER A 236 -14.08 18.50 -5.33
N LYS A 237 -14.76 19.41 -4.62
CA LYS A 237 -14.19 20.06 -3.43
C LYS A 237 -13.94 19.06 -2.30
N THR A 238 -14.83 18.08 -2.12
CA THR A 238 -14.62 16.98 -1.17
C THR A 238 -13.39 16.16 -1.53
N VAL A 239 -13.26 15.71 -2.78
CA VAL A 239 -12.11 14.92 -3.27
C VAL A 239 -10.79 15.67 -3.06
N VAL A 240 -10.75 16.97 -3.39
CA VAL A 240 -9.57 17.82 -3.17
C VAL A 240 -9.30 18.01 -1.68
N GLY A 241 -10.34 18.16 -0.85
CA GLY A 241 -10.20 18.26 0.60
C GLY A 241 -9.62 17.00 1.25
N LEU A 242 -9.86 15.83 0.68
CA LEU A 242 -9.32 14.56 1.17
C LEU A 242 -7.86 14.30 0.77
N GLU A 243 -7.31 15.06 -0.19
CA GLU A 243 -5.93 14.87 -0.67
C GLU A 243 -4.92 14.89 0.48
N ARG A 244 -5.01 15.89 1.37
CA ARG A 244 -4.10 16.01 2.50
C ARG A 244 -4.14 14.77 3.41
N LEU A 245 -5.34 14.30 3.75
CA LEU A 245 -5.52 13.13 4.62
C LEU A 245 -5.03 11.84 3.95
N MET A 246 -5.17 11.75 2.62
CA MET A 246 -4.63 10.65 1.82
C MET A 246 -3.10 10.60 1.90
N LEU A 247 -2.44 11.74 1.72
CA LEU A 247 -0.98 11.85 1.80
C LEU A 247 -0.44 11.62 3.22
N GLU A 248 -1.13 12.14 4.24
CA GLU A 248 -0.82 11.88 5.65
C GLU A 248 -0.94 10.38 5.99
N SER A 249 -2.00 9.73 5.51
CA SER A 249 -2.21 8.27 5.67
C SER A 249 -1.13 7.44 4.96
N ALA A 250 -0.69 7.90 3.77
CA ALA A 250 0.43 7.31 3.05
C ALA A 250 1.79 7.56 3.72
N GLY A 251 1.86 8.51 4.66
CA GLY A 251 3.09 8.95 5.33
C GLY A 251 3.98 9.83 4.46
N PHE A 252 3.41 10.50 3.45
CA PHE A 252 4.13 11.23 2.40
C PHE A 252 5.25 10.40 1.73
N ASP A 253 5.04 9.08 1.65
CA ASP A 253 5.93 8.17 0.91
C ASP A 253 5.45 8.05 -0.53
N PHE A 254 6.13 8.76 -1.42
CA PHE A 254 5.83 8.78 -2.86
C PHE A 254 6.54 7.67 -3.64
N ARG A 255 7.28 6.78 -2.97
CA ARG A 255 8.00 5.69 -3.64
C ARG A 255 7.00 4.58 -3.99
N SER A 256 6.43 4.65 -5.18
CA SER A 256 5.58 3.59 -5.73
C SER A 256 6.42 2.44 -6.29
N ARG A 257 5.97 1.20 -6.05
CA ARG A 257 6.60 -0.02 -6.57
C ARG A 257 5.53 -0.95 -7.11
N HIS A 258 5.76 -1.49 -8.29
CA HIS A 258 4.77 -2.23 -9.08
C HIS A 258 5.31 -3.62 -9.42
N PRO A 259 4.59 -4.72 -9.13
CA PRO A 259 5.09 -6.07 -9.37
C PRO A 259 5.12 -6.47 -10.85
N GLN A 260 4.41 -5.75 -11.74
CA GLN A 260 4.15 -6.16 -13.13
C GLN A 260 5.43 -6.41 -13.94
N GLU A 261 6.42 -5.51 -13.87
CA GLU A 261 7.70 -5.72 -14.56
C GLU A 261 8.47 -6.92 -14.00
N VAL A 262 8.37 -7.15 -12.69
CA VAL A 262 9.03 -8.26 -12.02
C VAL A 262 8.36 -9.59 -12.37
N VAL A 263 7.03 -9.62 -12.48
CA VAL A 263 6.29 -10.79 -12.97
C VAL A 263 6.82 -11.22 -14.33
N ILE A 264 6.98 -10.29 -15.27
CA ILE A 264 7.52 -10.60 -16.61
C ILE A 264 8.93 -11.18 -16.52
N LYS A 265 9.79 -10.65 -15.64
CA LYS A 265 11.16 -11.17 -15.43
C LYS A 265 11.13 -12.59 -14.85
N VAL A 266 10.30 -12.84 -13.83
CA VAL A 266 10.17 -14.17 -13.21
C VAL A 266 9.61 -15.19 -14.20
N VAL A 267 8.62 -14.82 -15.03
CA VAL A 267 8.10 -15.69 -16.10
C VAL A 267 9.18 -16.03 -17.12
N LYS A 268 10.06 -15.08 -17.48
CA LYS A 268 11.19 -15.35 -18.39
C LYS A 268 12.26 -16.26 -17.75
N GLU A 269 12.53 -16.07 -16.45
CA GLU A 269 13.52 -16.87 -15.72
C GLU A 269 13.03 -18.29 -15.39
N SER A 270 11.71 -18.53 -15.33
CA SER A 270 11.15 -19.84 -14.95
C SER A 270 11.37 -20.95 -15.99
N GLY A 271 11.68 -20.60 -17.24
CA GLY A 271 11.79 -21.57 -18.34
C GLY A 271 10.48 -22.24 -18.75
N LEU A 272 9.34 -21.82 -18.19
CA LEU A 272 8.01 -22.34 -18.53
C LEU A 272 7.43 -21.66 -19.79
N PRO A 273 6.40 -22.26 -20.42
CA PRO A 273 5.69 -21.64 -21.52
C PRO A 273 5.19 -20.23 -21.14
N LYS A 274 5.59 -19.22 -21.93
CA LYS A 274 5.24 -17.81 -21.66
C LYS A 274 3.74 -17.56 -21.76
N ASP A 275 3.03 -18.26 -22.64
CA ASP A 275 1.58 -18.26 -22.75
C ASP A 275 1.08 -19.68 -22.44
N PRO A 276 0.05 -19.88 -21.59
CA PRO A 276 -0.78 -18.87 -20.93
C PRO A 276 -0.20 -18.24 -19.65
N LEU A 277 0.95 -18.71 -19.15
CA LEU A 277 1.48 -18.35 -17.82
C LEU A 277 1.62 -16.84 -17.59
N GLY A 278 2.23 -16.13 -18.54
CA GLY A 278 2.54 -14.71 -18.42
C GLY A 278 1.29 -13.84 -18.36
N ARG A 279 0.25 -14.18 -19.15
CA ARG A 279 -1.03 -13.47 -19.12
C ARG A 279 -1.74 -13.70 -17.79
N THR A 280 -1.89 -14.97 -17.37
CA THR A 280 -2.53 -15.30 -16.08
C THR A 280 -1.77 -14.68 -14.91
N ALA A 281 -0.44 -14.71 -14.90
CA ALA A 281 0.37 -14.12 -13.83
C ALA A 281 0.30 -12.58 -13.81
N TYR A 282 0.20 -11.94 -14.97
CA TYR A 282 -0.01 -10.49 -15.04
C TYR A 282 -1.38 -10.10 -14.49
N ASP A 283 -2.44 -10.80 -14.87
CA ASP A 283 -3.80 -10.58 -14.33
C ASP A 283 -3.85 -10.84 -12.82
N MET A 284 -3.19 -11.91 -12.35
CA MET A 284 -3.01 -12.22 -10.93
C MET A 284 -2.34 -11.07 -10.17
N SER A 285 -1.36 -10.40 -10.79
CA SER A 285 -0.64 -9.26 -10.21
C SER A 285 -1.51 -7.99 -10.08
N ILE A 286 -2.66 -7.95 -10.76
CA ILE A 286 -3.67 -6.90 -10.59
C ILE A 286 -4.65 -7.34 -9.49
N ASP A 287 -5.09 -8.60 -9.50
CA ASP A 287 -6.02 -9.13 -8.51
C ASP A 287 -5.45 -9.12 -7.09
N VAL A 288 -4.13 -9.29 -6.93
CA VAL A 288 -3.47 -9.21 -5.61
C VAL A 288 -3.68 -7.86 -4.92
N TYR A 289 -3.96 -6.78 -5.65
CA TYR A 289 -4.29 -5.47 -5.07
C TYR A 289 -5.67 -5.43 -4.40
N ARG A 290 -6.50 -6.45 -4.62
CA ARG A 290 -7.76 -6.67 -3.88
C ARG A 290 -7.52 -7.40 -2.55
N THR A 291 -6.28 -7.61 -2.13
CA THR A 291 -5.90 -8.07 -0.79
C THR A 291 -5.03 -7.01 -0.09
N PHE A 292 -4.60 -7.29 1.15
CA PHE A 292 -3.61 -6.46 1.83
C PHE A 292 -2.15 -6.80 1.48
N ALA A 293 -1.89 -7.78 0.62
CA ALA A 293 -0.53 -8.17 0.24
C ALA A 293 0.34 -7.01 -0.26
N PRO A 294 -0.15 -6.00 -1.03
CA PRO A 294 0.66 -4.84 -1.41
C PRO A 294 1.15 -3.98 -0.23
N LEU A 295 0.51 -4.08 0.93
CA LEU A 295 0.96 -3.43 2.16
C LEU A 295 1.90 -4.32 2.99
N LYS A 296 1.92 -5.63 2.75
CA LYS A 296 2.67 -6.60 3.55
C LYS A 296 3.98 -7.02 2.89
N GLN A 297 4.00 -7.09 1.56
CA GLN A 297 5.01 -7.85 0.81
C GLN A 297 5.76 -6.99 -0.21
N THR A 298 6.99 -7.40 -0.52
CA THR A 298 7.79 -6.74 -1.56
C THR A 298 7.26 -7.06 -2.97
N THR A 299 7.64 -6.25 -3.96
CA THR A 299 7.27 -6.52 -5.37
C THR A 299 7.79 -7.86 -5.87
N SER A 300 8.97 -8.28 -5.43
CA SER A 300 9.55 -9.57 -5.79
C SER A 300 8.75 -10.73 -5.21
N THR A 301 8.38 -10.65 -3.93
CA THR A 301 7.53 -11.64 -3.26
C THR A 301 6.19 -11.77 -3.97
N ILE A 302 5.52 -10.65 -4.25
CA ILE A 302 4.22 -10.64 -4.94
C ILE A 302 4.35 -11.24 -6.33
N ALA A 303 5.39 -10.88 -7.09
CA ALA A 303 5.60 -11.39 -8.43
C ALA A 303 5.81 -12.91 -8.45
N ILE A 304 6.67 -13.43 -7.57
CA ILE A 304 6.93 -14.88 -7.44
C ILE A 304 5.65 -15.61 -7.06
N ALA A 305 4.88 -15.09 -6.09
CA ALA A 305 3.60 -15.69 -5.71
C ALA A 305 2.58 -15.71 -6.87
N CYS A 306 2.50 -14.62 -7.65
CA CYS A 306 1.61 -14.56 -8.81
C CYS A 306 1.98 -15.59 -9.87
N VAL A 307 3.28 -15.74 -10.18
CA VAL A 307 3.77 -16.71 -11.17
C VAL A 307 3.57 -18.14 -10.68
N GLU A 308 3.91 -18.43 -9.42
CA GLU A 308 3.75 -19.74 -8.83
C GLU A 308 2.28 -20.19 -8.81
N LEU A 309 1.36 -19.32 -8.33
CA LEU A 309 -0.05 -19.66 -8.27
C LEU A 309 -0.63 -19.91 -9.67
N SER A 310 -0.23 -19.08 -10.65
CA SER A 310 -0.66 -19.22 -12.03
C SER A 310 -0.18 -20.54 -12.64
N ALA A 311 1.09 -20.89 -12.47
CA ALA A 311 1.64 -22.16 -12.97
C ALA A 311 0.94 -23.38 -12.34
N ARG A 312 0.64 -23.32 -11.04
CA ARG A 312 -0.10 -24.37 -10.32
C ARG A 312 -1.55 -24.49 -10.82
N LEU A 313 -2.24 -23.38 -11.06
CA LEU A 313 -3.62 -23.37 -11.58
C LEU A 313 -3.71 -23.89 -13.02
N LEU A 314 -2.69 -23.60 -13.83
CA LEU A 314 -2.55 -24.08 -15.20
C LEU A 314 -2.07 -25.53 -15.29
N ASN A 315 -1.94 -26.24 -14.16
CA ASN A 315 -1.41 -27.61 -14.05
C ASN A 315 -0.02 -27.80 -14.70
N MET A 316 0.76 -26.73 -14.81
CA MET A 316 2.12 -26.81 -15.33
C MET A 316 3.03 -27.59 -14.38
N SER A 317 2.61 -27.83 -13.13
CA SER A 317 3.39 -28.56 -12.14
C SER A 317 3.55 -30.07 -12.39
N THR A 318 2.60 -30.66 -13.11
CA THR A 318 2.58 -32.11 -13.37
C THR A 318 3.35 -32.49 -14.63
N GLU A 319 3.41 -31.58 -15.60
CA GLU A 319 4.13 -31.76 -16.87
C GLU A 319 5.50 -31.09 -16.86
N PHE A 320 5.68 -30.05 -16.03
CA PHE A 320 6.90 -29.26 -15.93
C PHE A 320 7.38 -29.17 -14.47
N ASN A 321 8.69 -28.99 -14.30
CA ASN A 321 9.30 -29.00 -12.98
C ASN A 321 8.95 -27.72 -12.18
N MET A 322 8.08 -27.82 -11.17
CA MET A 322 7.81 -26.69 -10.24
C MET A 322 9.06 -26.21 -9.50
N ASP A 323 10.09 -27.05 -9.40
CA ASP A 323 11.38 -26.62 -8.86
C ASP A 323 11.99 -25.49 -9.68
N ALA A 324 11.58 -25.29 -10.94
CA ALA A 324 12.00 -24.17 -11.78
C ALA A 324 11.44 -22.81 -11.31
N ILE A 325 10.32 -22.78 -10.58
CA ILE A 325 9.81 -21.54 -9.95
C ILE A 325 10.27 -21.46 -8.49
N VAL A 326 10.09 -22.51 -7.69
CA VAL A 326 10.27 -22.44 -6.22
C VAL A 326 11.26 -23.43 -5.62
N GLY A 327 11.91 -24.23 -6.45
CA GLY A 327 12.88 -25.23 -5.98
C GLY A 327 14.32 -24.73 -6.00
N PRO A 328 15.27 -25.56 -5.53
CA PRO A 328 16.68 -25.18 -5.36
C PRO A 328 17.38 -24.74 -6.65
N GLN A 329 16.89 -25.20 -7.81
CA GLN A 329 17.42 -24.90 -9.15
C GLN A 329 16.57 -23.89 -9.92
N GLY A 330 15.49 -23.37 -9.32
CA GLY A 330 14.56 -22.43 -9.95
C GLY A 330 14.85 -20.97 -9.65
N THR A 331 13.78 -20.18 -9.55
CA THR A 331 13.88 -18.78 -9.14
C THR A 331 14.40 -18.71 -7.71
N SER A 332 15.70 -18.40 -7.55
CA SER A 332 16.34 -18.29 -6.24
C SER A 332 15.68 -17.22 -5.38
N LEU A 333 14.98 -17.63 -4.31
CA LEU A 333 14.30 -16.70 -3.39
C LEU A 333 15.31 -15.73 -2.75
N GLU A 334 16.54 -16.19 -2.49
CA GLU A 334 17.64 -15.37 -1.97
C GLU A 334 18.04 -14.27 -2.97
N LYS A 335 18.21 -14.60 -4.25
CA LYS A 335 18.50 -13.61 -5.32
C LYS A 335 17.44 -12.50 -5.34
N TRP A 336 16.18 -12.85 -5.07
CA TRP A 336 15.05 -11.93 -5.06
C TRP A 336 14.78 -11.28 -3.70
N SER A 337 15.63 -11.53 -2.70
CA SER A 337 15.53 -11.00 -1.33
C SER A 337 14.17 -11.28 -0.68
N THR A 338 13.67 -12.51 -0.84
CA THR A 338 12.41 -12.98 -0.26
C THR A 338 12.61 -14.33 0.41
N ASP A 339 11.67 -14.72 1.27
CA ASP A 339 11.61 -16.06 1.85
C ASP A 339 10.33 -16.81 1.45
N ARG A 340 10.33 -18.13 1.68
CA ARG A 340 9.19 -19.00 1.33
C ARG A 340 7.93 -18.67 2.13
N GLY A 341 8.08 -18.21 3.38
CA GLY A 341 6.95 -17.82 4.21
C GLY A 341 6.21 -16.62 3.66
N MET A 342 6.93 -15.58 3.25
CA MET A 342 6.36 -14.37 2.63
C MET A 342 5.62 -14.70 1.32
N VAL A 343 6.18 -15.60 0.50
CA VAL A 343 5.51 -16.09 -0.71
C VAL A 343 4.24 -16.88 -0.33
N MET A 344 4.33 -17.81 0.61
CA MET A 344 3.21 -18.61 1.08
C MET A 344 2.06 -17.77 1.63
N GLU A 345 2.36 -16.74 2.43
CA GLU A 345 1.35 -15.80 2.93
C GLU A 345 0.60 -15.12 1.78
N THR A 346 1.32 -14.69 0.74
CA THR A 346 0.74 -14.04 -0.46
C THR A 346 -0.14 -15.01 -1.26
N LEU A 347 0.32 -16.25 -1.45
CA LEU A 347 -0.45 -17.29 -2.13
C LEU A 347 -1.78 -17.56 -1.42
N LEU A 348 -1.73 -17.68 -0.09
CA LEU A 348 -2.91 -17.95 0.72
C LEU A 348 -3.85 -16.74 0.77
N ASP A 349 -3.34 -15.50 0.75
CA ASP A 349 -4.16 -14.29 0.61
C ASP A 349 -4.93 -14.26 -0.73
N LEU A 350 -4.27 -14.63 -1.83
CA LEU A 350 -4.92 -14.74 -3.15
C LEU A 350 -5.96 -15.86 -3.17
N LEU A 351 -5.67 -17.01 -2.57
CA LEU A 351 -6.64 -18.10 -2.47
C LEU A 351 -7.83 -17.74 -1.58
N ASP A 352 -7.64 -16.99 -0.48
CA ASP A 352 -8.72 -16.43 0.32
C ASP A 352 -9.60 -15.49 -0.53
N LEU A 353 -8.99 -14.63 -1.36
CA LEU A 353 -9.71 -13.76 -2.28
C LEU A 353 -10.55 -14.56 -3.30
N PHE A 354 -9.97 -15.58 -3.94
CA PHE A 354 -10.69 -16.38 -4.94
C PHE A 354 -11.75 -17.30 -4.33
N THR A 355 -11.60 -17.69 -3.06
CA THR A 355 -12.61 -18.51 -2.37
C THR A 355 -13.86 -17.67 -2.05
N HIS A 356 -13.69 -16.44 -1.61
CA HIS A 356 -14.82 -15.63 -1.10
C HIS A 356 -15.34 -14.59 -2.10
N HIS A 357 -14.49 -14.11 -3.02
CA HIS A 357 -14.78 -12.95 -3.87
C HIS A 357 -14.40 -13.16 -5.34
N ARG A 358 -14.41 -14.41 -5.84
CA ARG A 358 -13.94 -14.77 -7.20
C ARG A 358 -14.54 -13.91 -8.32
N HIS A 359 -15.82 -13.56 -8.24
CA HIS A 359 -16.51 -12.79 -9.29
C HIS A 359 -16.07 -11.33 -9.37
N ALA A 360 -15.40 -10.82 -8.34
CA ALA A 360 -14.84 -9.47 -8.31
C ALA A 360 -13.39 -9.42 -8.80
N THR A 361 -12.87 -10.48 -9.43
CA THR A 361 -11.46 -10.61 -9.84
C THR A 361 -11.36 -10.99 -11.32
N ILE A 362 -10.19 -10.79 -11.92
CA ILE A 362 -9.90 -11.12 -13.33
C ILE A 362 -9.66 -12.62 -13.49
N VAL A 363 -8.85 -13.21 -12.62
CA VAL A 363 -8.44 -14.62 -12.68
C VAL A 363 -9.48 -15.54 -12.02
N GLY A 364 -10.15 -15.08 -10.96
CA GLY A 364 -11.10 -15.88 -10.18
C GLY A 364 -12.12 -16.67 -11.02
N PRO A 365 -12.78 -16.07 -12.03
CA PRO A 365 -13.74 -16.76 -12.89
C PRO A 365 -13.13 -17.74 -13.91
N GLN A 366 -11.81 -17.70 -14.15
CA GLN A 366 -11.14 -18.50 -15.18
C GLN A 366 -10.93 -19.97 -14.76
N PHE A 367 -10.95 -20.24 -13.45
CA PHE A 367 -10.77 -21.58 -12.90
C PHE A 367 -11.96 -21.98 -12.01
N SER A 368 -12.17 -23.28 -11.83
CA SER A 368 -13.26 -23.78 -10.99
C SER A 368 -12.96 -23.55 -9.49
N MET A 369 -14.00 -23.55 -8.66
CA MET A 369 -13.83 -23.48 -7.20
C MET A 369 -12.99 -24.66 -6.68
N ASP A 370 -13.15 -25.84 -7.26
CA ASP A 370 -12.42 -27.04 -6.88
C ASP A 370 -10.90 -26.89 -7.12
N ASN A 371 -10.49 -26.16 -8.16
CA ASN A 371 -9.07 -25.86 -8.39
C ASN A 371 -8.49 -25.06 -7.22
N TYR A 372 -9.17 -24.00 -6.77
CA TYR A 372 -8.70 -23.17 -5.64
C TYR A 372 -8.67 -23.94 -4.33
N ILE A 373 -9.69 -24.75 -4.05
CA ILE A 373 -9.76 -25.59 -2.85
C ILE A 373 -8.63 -26.62 -2.84
N ALA A 374 -8.39 -27.31 -3.96
CA ALA A 374 -7.32 -28.29 -4.09
C ALA A 374 -5.94 -27.67 -3.84
N LEU A 375 -5.66 -26.50 -4.45
CA LEU A 375 -4.40 -25.78 -4.24
C LEU A 375 -4.26 -25.28 -2.80
N ARG A 376 -5.33 -24.79 -2.18
CA ARG A 376 -5.32 -24.39 -0.77
C ARG A 376 -4.93 -25.56 0.13
N ILE A 377 -5.48 -26.75 -0.09
CA ILE A 377 -5.14 -27.95 0.69
C ILE A 377 -3.67 -28.30 0.50
N LEU A 378 -3.17 -28.26 -0.74
CA LEU A 378 -1.78 -28.58 -1.06
C LEU A 378 -0.81 -27.62 -0.37
N LEU A 379 -1.05 -26.30 -0.49
CA LEU A 379 -0.19 -25.29 0.10
C LEU A 379 -0.22 -25.30 1.64
N ASN A 380 -1.37 -25.61 2.27
CA ASN A 380 -1.42 -25.76 3.73
C ASN A 380 -0.66 -27.00 4.22
N LYS A 381 -0.65 -28.10 3.45
CA LYS A 381 0.20 -29.26 3.75
C LYS A 381 1.68 -28.90 3.64
N GLU A 382 2.06 -28.17 2.59
CA GLU A 382 3.42 -27.67 2.40
C GLU A 382 3.85 -26.78 3.57
N ALA A 383 3.02 -25.78 3.93
CA ALA A 383 3.28 -24.89 5.05
C ALA A 383 3.43 -25.65 6.38
N THR A 384 2.58 -26.64 6.64
CA THR A 384 2.67 -27.47 7.86
C THR A 384 3.96 -28.29 7.87
N ALA A 385 4.32 -28.92 6.75
CA ALA A 385 5.54 -29.74 6.65
C ALA A 385 6.81 -28.91 6.85
N SER A 386 6.81 -27.66 6.37
CA SER A 386 7.94 -26.72 6.48
C SER A 386 7.85 -25.79 7.70
N ASN A 387 6.88 -25.98 8.60
CA ASN A 387 6.64 -25.13 9.78
C ASN A 387 6.52 -23.63 9.45
N ILE A 388 5.85 -23.32 8.34
CA ILE A 388 5.61 -21.94 7.88
C ILE A 388 4.29 -21.44 8.50
N PRO A 389 4.30 -20.32 9.23
CA PRO A 389 3.07 -19.74 9.78
C PRO A 389 2.19 -19.12 8.68
N ARG A 390 0.89 -18.96 8.94
CA ARG A 390 -0.05 -18.29 8.01
C ARG A 390 0.34 -16.84 7.70
N TYR A 391 0.91 -16.15 8.70
CA TYR A 391 1.36 -14.76 8.60
C TYR A 391 2.80 -14.66 9.11
N CYS A 392 3.66 -14.04 8.31
CA CYS A 392 5.06 -13.84 8.65
C CYS A 392 5.22 -12.69 9.65
N ASN A 393 6.31 -12.74 10.42
CA ASN A 393 6.71 -11.65 11.32
C ASN A 393 5.62 -11.24 12.33
N TRP A 394 4.84 -12.21 12.81
CA TRP A 394 3.87 -12.00 13.88
C TRP A 394 4.59 -11.84 15.23
N VAL A 395 4.24 -10.78 15.96
CA VAL A 395 4.82 -10.52 17.29
C VAL A 395 3.75 -10.78 18.33
N GLU A 396 3.90 -11.84 19.12
CA GLU A 396 3.01 -12.03 20.26
C GLU A 396 3.09 -10.81 21.19
N PRO A 397 1.95 -10.20 21.58
CA PRO A 397 1.99 -9.13 22.56
C PRO A 397 2.68 -9.67 23.80
N ALA A 398 3.70 -8.96 24.29
CA ALA A 398 4.33 -9.33 25.55
C ALA A 398 3.22 -9.55 26.58
N ASN A 399 3.15 -10.77 27.14
CA ASN A 399 2.17 -11.14 28.14
C ASN A 399 2.11 -9.99 29.15
N LYS A 400 0.98 -9.28 29.22
CA LYS A 400 0.66 -8.51 30.42
C LYS A 400 0.77 -9.53 31.54
N SER A 401 1.78 -9.37 32.39
CA SER A 401 2.20 -10.36 33.35
C SER A 401 0.99 -10.95 34.06
N VAL A 402 0.90 -12.26 33.98
CA VAL A 402 0.20 -13.17 34.88
C VAL A 402 -0.12 -12.50 36.23
N LEU A 403 -1.34 -11.99 36.37
CA LEU A 403 -2.00 -11.94 37.66
C LEU A 403 -2.50 -13.36 37.90
N ASN A 404 -1.91 -14.00 38.89
CA ASN A 404 -2.12 -15.40 39.28
C ASN A 404 -3.60 -15.81 39.32
N GLY A 405 -3.87 -17.01 38.79
CA GLY A 405 -4.89 -17.89 39.34
C GLY A 405 -6.14 -18.12 38.49
N ALA A 406 -6.05 -19.02 37.50
CA ALA A 406 -6.95 -20.18 37.36
C ALA A 406 -6.74 -20.81 35.98
N SER A 407 -6.20 -22.03 35.99
CA SER A 407 -6.22 -22.96 34.86
C SER A 407 -7.65 -23.26 34.41
N ASN A 408 -7.92 -23.22 33.10
CA ASN A 408 -8.66 -24.30 32.43
C ASN A 408 -8.64 -24.18 30.88
N GLY A 409 -8.20 -25.28 30.25
CA GLY A 409 -8.84 -25.96 29.12
C GLY A 409 -9.18 -25.18 27.84
N GLY A 410 -8.48 -25.49 26.75
CA GLY A 410 -8.70 -24.88 25.43
C GLY A 410 -9.95 -25.31 24.64
N ALA A 411 -10.25 -24.55 23.59
CA ALA A 411 -11.04 -24.89 22.40
C ALA A 411 -10.85 -23.76 21.36
N LYS A 412 -10.22 -23.98 20.20
CA LYS A 412 -10.82 -24.36 18.89
C LYS A 412 -11.95 -23.44 18.39
N HIS A 413 -11.67 -22.69 17.32
CA HIS A 413 -12.60 -21.93 16.46
C HIS A 413 -13.53 -22.87 15.66
N SER A 414 -14.87 -22.73 15.69
CA SER A 414 -15.81 -22.11 14.69
C SER A 414 -17.13 -22.95 14.66
N PRO A 415 -18.27 -22.58 14.03
CA PRO A 415 -18.95 -21.28 13.78
C PRO A 415 -20.53 -21.29 13.95
N VAL A 416 -21.19 -20.12 13.71
CA VAL A 416 -22.63 -19.83 13.36
C VAL A 416 -23.76 -19.86 14.45
N SER A 417 -24.63 -18.83 14.42
CA SER A 417 -25.79 -18.45 15.29
C SER A 417 -27.11 -19.27 15.08
N PRO A 418 -28.22 -19.13 15.87
CA PRO A 418 -29.15 -17.94 15.85
C PRO A 418 -29.95 -17.55 17.15
N ALA A 419 -30.39 -16.28 17.20
CA ALA A 419 -31.61 -15.63 17.81
C ALA A 419 -32.01 -15.67 19.34
N ILE A 420 -31.88 -14.51 20.03
CA ILE A 420 -32.83 -13.62 20.81
C ILE A 420 -34.10 -14.26 21.50
N PRO A 421 -34.57 -13.93 22.76
CA PRO A 421 -34.87 -12.56 23.27
C PRO A 421 -34.70 -12.21 24.79
N GLY A 422 -34.45 -10.91 25.05
CA GLY A 422 -35.15 -10.15 26.09
C GLY A 422 -34.35 -9.68 27.32
N SER A 423 -34.09 -8.37 27.44
CA SER A 423 -34.49 -7.58 28.63
C SER A 423 -34.25 -6.08 28.42
N ASN A 424 -35.24 -5.32 28.86
CA ASN A 424 -35.36 -3.86 28.83
C ASN A 424 -34.20 -3.13 29.50
N MET A 425 -33.82 -1.95 28.99
CA MET A 425 -33.61 -0.72 29.77
C MET A 425 -33.65 0.50 28.82
N SER A 426 -34.40 1.53 29.22
CA SER A 426 -34.56 2.84 28.54
C SER A 426 -33.83 3.94 29.35
N PRO A 427 -33.74 5.20 28.89
CA PRO A 427 -32.46 5.91 28.79
C PRO A 427 -32.36 7.10 29.76
N ASN A 428 -31.15 7.42 30.20
CA ASN A 428 -30.66 8.78 30.49
C ASN A 428 -29.41 8.70 31.35
N SER A 429 -28.25 9.06 30.78
CA SER A 429 -27.17 9.88 31.38
C SER A 429 -25.85 9.63 30.62
N PRO A 430 -25.14 10.68 30.19
CA PRO A 430 -23.85 10.52 29.51
C PRO A 430 -22.76 10.11 30.53
N PRO A 431 -21.96 9.05 30.30
CA PRO A 431 -20.81 8.80 31.14
C PRO A 431 -19.67 9.75 30.73
N ALA A 432 -19.22 10.53 31.70
CA ALA A 432 -18.07 11.42 31.59
C ALA A 432 -16.79 10.62 31.29
N MET A 433 -16.06 11.01 30.24
CA MET A 433 -14.72 10.52 29.98
C MET A 433 -13.72 11.24 30.89
N GLY A 434 -13.16 10.52 31.85
CA GLY A 434 -11.91 10.89 32.51
C GLY A 434 -10.71 10.58 31.59
N PRO A 435 -9.56 11.25 31.76
CA PRO A 435 -8.40 11.06 30.89
C PRO A 435 -7.70 9.75 31.25
N THR A 436 -7.69 8.78 30.33
CA THR A 436 -6.85 7.59 30.43
C THR A 436 -5.52 7.85 29.73
N THR A 437 -4.48 8.14 30.51
CA THR A 437 -3.09 8.00 30.08
C THR A 437 -2.77 6.51 29.94
N ALA A 438 -2.93 5.99 28.73
CA ALA A 438 -2.53 4.63 28.36
C ALA A 438 -1.37 4.70 27.35
N THR A 439 -0.19 4.36 27.85
CA THR A 439 1.02 4.10 27.08
C THR A 439 0.76 3.06 25.99
N GLY A 440 1.04 3.42 24.73
CA GLY A 440 1.16 2.49 23.60
C GLY A 440 0.03 2.45 22.57
N ALA A 441 -1.07 3.19 22.75
CA ALA A 441 -2.11 3.30 21.71
C ALA A 441 -1.66 4.27 20.61
N ARG A 442 -1.72 3.85 19.33
CA ARG A 442 -1.47 4.74 18.19
C ARG A 442 -2.51 5.89 18.23
N SER A 443 -2.08 7.09 18.62
CA SER A 443 -2.94 8.29 18.54
C SER A 443 -3.51 8.43 17.12
N ARG A 444 -4.79 8.79 17.02
CA ARG A 444 -5.45 9.08 15.74
C ARG A 444 -4.66 10.18 15.02
N VAL A 445 -4.63 10.18 13.69
CA VAL A 445 -3.80 11.15 12.92
C VAL A 445 -4.13 12.61 13.30
N GLY A 446 -5.39 12.93 13.64
CA GLY A 446 -5.77 14.26 14.15
C GLY A 446 -5.35 14.58 15.59
N GLU A 447 -4.88 13.60 16.37
CA GLU A 447 -4.28 13.82 17.69
C GLU A 447 -2.75 13.90 17.63
N ARG A 448 -2.15 13.45 16.53
CA ARG A 448 -0.71 13.56 16.29
C ARG A 448 -0.40 15.03 16.00
N GLY A 449 0.22 15.70 16.96
CA GLY A 449 0.57 17.12 16.85
C GLY A 449 -0.30 18.07 17.67
N LYS A 450 -1.15 17.57 18.58
CA LYS A 450 -1.78 18.41 19.61
C LYS A 450 -0.72 19.20 20.41
N ASP A 451 0.47 18.62 20.59
CA ASP A 451 1.59 19.20 21.34
C ASP A 451 2.80 19.59 20.45
N GLY A 452 2.65 19.71 19.11
CA GLY A 452 3.75 20.15 18.25
C GLY A 452 3.66 19.80 16.77
N THR A 453 4.67 20.20 15.99
CA THR A 453 4.74 19.91 14.55
C THR A 453 5.01 18.42 14.27
N VAL A 454 4.21 17.81 13.39
CA VAL A 454 4.46 16.47 12.83
C VAL A 454 5.34 16.58 11.59
N ARG A 455 6.44 15.82 11.56
CA ARG A 455 7.37 15.75 10.43
C ARG A 455 7.43 14.34 9.87
N PHE A 456 7.35 14.21 8.55
CA PHE A 456 7.48 12.94 7.86
C PHE A 456 8.91 12.73 7.38
N MET A 457 9.46 11.55 7.60
CA MET A 457 10.84 11.24 7.24
C MET A 457 10.93 9.87 6.56
N LEU A 458 11.66 9.79 5.45
CA LEU A 458 11.86 8.52 4.75
C LEU A 458 12.95 7.65 5.40
N SER A 459 14.01 8.28 5.93
CA SER A 459 15.14 7.57 6.55
C SER A 459 14.88 7.33 8.04
N ALA A 460 14.75 6.06 8.40
CA ALA A 460 14.64 5.63 9.79
C ALA A 460 15.91 5.96 10.59
N GLU A 461 17.08 5.85 9.97
CA GLU A 461 18.37 6.17 10.59
C GLU A 461 18.48 7.65 10.93
N ARG A 462 18.10 8.54 10.00
CA ARG A 462 18.08 9.97 10.25
C ARG A 462 17.08 10.34 11.35
N ALA A 463 15.91 9.69 11.37
CA ALA A 463 14.92 9.92 12.41
C ALA A 463 15.42 9.49 13.79
N ARG A 464 16.12 8.36 13.87
CA ARG A 464 16.76 7.88 15.09
C ARG A 464 17.88 8.82 15.55
N GLY A 465 18.76 9.23 14.64
CA GLY A 465 19.84 10.18 14.97
C GLY A 465 19.30 11.53 15.43
N GLU A 466 18.24 12.05 14.80
CA GLU A 466 17.59 13.28 15.26
C GLU A 466 16.96 13.10 16.65
N LYS A 467 16.29 11.96 16.89
CA LYS A 467 15.73 11.62 18.20
C LYS A 467 16.81 11.53 19.28
N GLU A 468 17.95 10.92 18.97
CA GLU A 468 19.11 10.83 19.87
C GLU A 468 19.71 12.21 20.16
N ILE A 469 19.78 13.10 19.18
CA ILE A 469 20.24 14.49 19.37
C ILE A 469 19.26 15.25 20.28
N VAL A 470 17.97 15.21 19.98
CA VAL A 470 16.93 15.86 20.79
C VAL A 470 16.95 15.32 22.22
N ALA A 471 17.08 14.00 22.41
CA ALA A 471 17.13 13.39 23.73
C ALA A 471 18.24 13.94 24.62
N LYS A 472 19.37 14.41 24.06
CA LYS A 472 20.46 15.02 24.85
C LYS A 472 20.07 16.35 25.50
N PHE A 473 19.10 17.07 24.94
CA PHE A 473 18.65 18.37 25.45
C PHE A 473 17.46 18.27 26.41
N PHE A 474 16.84 17.09 26.49
CA PHE A 474 15.69 16.81 27.33
C PHE A 474 15.88 15.56 28.20
N ALA A 475 17.13 15.08 28.32
CA ALA A 475 17.49 14.09 29.32
C ALA A 475 17.33 14.75 30.69
N GLU A 476 16.71 14.05 31.64
CA GLU A 476 16.59 14.54 33.01
C GLU A 476 18.00 14.80 33.55
N ASP A 477 18.27 16.03 34.01
CA ASP A 477 19.48 16.32 34.77
C ASP A 477 19.48 15.40 36.00
N GLU A 478 20.35 14.39 36.02
CA GLU A 478 20.66 13.64 37.23
C GLU A 478 21.29 14.62 38.23
N TRP A 479 20.49 15.15 39.16
CA TRP A 479 21.00 15.96 40.26
C TRP A 479 21.76 15.04 41.22
N GLU A 480 23.09 15.16 41.26
CA GLU A 480 23.89 14.62 42.36
C GLU A 480 23.78 15.59 43.55
N GLU A 481 23.05 15.18 44.58
CA GLU A 481 22.96 15.91 45.85
C GLU A 481 24.26 15.66 46.64
N TYR A 482 25.12 16.67 46.74
CA TYR A 482 26.32 16.62 47.58
C TYR A 482 25.97 17.20 48.97
N GLU A 483 25.92 16.35 50.00
CA GLU A 483 25.90 16.81 51.39
C GLU A 483 27.31 17.27 51.78
N GLU A 484 27.50 18.58 51.96
CA GLU A 484 28.72 19.14 52.55
C GLU A 484 28.53 19.23 54.08
N GLU A 485 29.19 18.34 54.83
CA GLU A 485 29.25 18.43 56.30
C GLU A 485 30.08 19.65 56.70
N ILE A 486 29.41 20.71 57.19
CA ILE A 486 30.07 21.88 57.76
C ILE A 486 30.32 21.61 59.25
N ASP A 487 31.58 21.34 59.60
CA ASP A 487 32.00 21.28 61.00
C ASP A 487 31.82 22.64 61.68
N VAL A 488 30.85 22.72 62.60
CA VAL A 488 30.64 23.90 63.45
C VAL A 488 31.63 23.84 64.61
N PRO A 489 32.57 24.80 64.76
CA PRO A 489 33.46 24.83 65.91
C PRO A 489 32.65 25.10 67.18
N LEU A 490 32.71 24.19 68.15
CA LEU A 490 32.18 24.41 69.49
C LEU A 490 32.99 25.53 70.16
N GLY A 491 32.32 26.65 70.45
CA GLY A 491 32.93 27.79 71.15
C GLY A 491 33.46 27.40 72.53
N GLN A 492 34.64 27.92 72.86
CA GLN A 492 35.33 27.80 74.16
C GLN A 492 34.61 28.58 75.28
#